data_AF-A0A9N8EZR5-F1
#
_entry.id   AF-A0A9N8EZR5-F1
#
_cell.length_a   1.000
_cell.length_b   1.000
_cell.length_c   1.000
_cell.angle_alpha   90.00
_cell.angle_beta   90.00
_cell.angle_gamma   90.00
#
_symmetry.space_group_name_H-M   'P 1'
#
loop_
_entity.id
_entity.type
_entity.pdbx_description
1 polymer ?
#
loop_
_entity_poly.entity_id
_entity_poly.type
_entity_poly.pdbx_seq_one_letter_code
_entity_poly.pdbx_strand_id
1 'polypeptide(L)'
;MDSSSVGTMHTGSRALSVSLILLGLTACSGFSLVPRSCPPCHFPGTSSSLWSSDNNNYGEDMDQQAMMESDMLVTVDENDLLVSTEISASKKLAHTFTTDQPRGILHRAFSFFLFDQDNKMLLTQRALSKITFPGVWTNTCCSHPLYGMTPNEVDVTPDAYPDFPGIKHAAIRKLKHELGIEAQYVPHDKITFLSRFHYWASDTVTYGTENPPWGEHEVDYIYFSNSPRGR
;
A
#
# COMPACT_ATOMS: atom_id res chain seq x y z
N MET A 1 -8.42 -68.19 2.21
CA MET A 1 -9.06 -67.07 1.50
C MET A 1 -9.79 -66.26 2.56
N ASP A 2 -9.54 -64.99 2.84
CA ASP A 2 -8.49 -64.07 2.47
C ASP A 2 -8.55 -62.89 3.47
N SER A 3 -7.37 -62.33 3.74
CA SER A 3 -6.96 -61.00 4.22
C SER A 3 -7.87 -60.02 5.01
N SER A 4 -7.22 -59.48 6.04
CA SER A 4 -7.32 -58.14 6.63
C SER A 4 -7.09 -56.97 5.63
N SER A 5 -7.80 -55.83 5.78
CA SER A 5 -7.20 -54.48 5.69
C SER A 5 -8.19 -53.30 5.89
N VAL A 6 -7.79 -52.41 6.80
CA VAL A 6 -7.75 -50.93 6.72
C VAL A 6 -9.06 -50.14 6.56
N GLY A 7 -9.36 -49.37 7.62
CA GLY A 7 -10.40 -48.35 7.65
C GLY A 7 -10.06 -47.07 6.89
N THR A 8 -11.10 -46.33 6.53
CA THR A 8 -11.01 -45.00 5.94
C THR A 8 -11.66 -44.01 6.89
N MET A 9 -10.84 -43.22 7.59
CA MET A 9 -11.30 -42.00 8.24
C MET A 9 -11.61 -40.98 7.16
N HIS A 10 -12.88 -40.62 7.00
CA HIS A 10 -13.25 -39.42 6.27
C HIS A 10 -12.88 -38.19 7.11
N THR A 11 -11.73 -37.58 6.81
CA THR A 11 -11.43 -36.22 7.22
C THR A 11 -12.25 -35.27 6.36
N GLY A 12 -13.40 -34.84 6.91
CA GLY A 12 -14.17 -33.73 6.35
C GLY A 12 -13.34 -32.46 6.43
N SER A 13 -12.63 -32.15 5.35
CA SER A 13 -11.93 -30.87 5.16
C SER A 13 -12.98 -29.76 5.11
N ARG A 14 -13.21 -29.10 6.25
CA ARG A 14 -13.96 -27.85 6.29
C ARG A 14 -13.04 -26.77 5.73
N ALA A 15 -13.13 -26.56 4.42
CA ALA A 15 -12.62 -25.37 3.77
C ALA A 15 -13.27 -24.15 4.46
N LEU A 16 -12.49 -23.44 5.28
CA LEU A 16 -12.83 -22.09 5.70
C LEU A 16 -12.76 -21.24 4.43
N SER A 17 -13.93 -20.93 3.87
CA SER A 17 -14.08 -19.93 2.83
C SER A 17 -13.59 -18.60 3.38
N VAL A 18 -12.39 -18.18 2.95
CA VAL A 18 -11.97 -16.78 3.04
C VAL A 18 -12.85 -16.05 2.04
N SER A 19 -14.00 -15.56 2.51
CA SER A 19 -14.76 -14.55 1.78
C SER A 19 -13.93 -13.29 1.80
N LEU A 20 -13.17 -13.07 0.72
CA LEU A 20 -12.73 -11.74 0.35
C LEU A 20 -14.00 -10.92 0.15
N ILE A 21 -14.36 -10.12 1.15
CA ILE A 21 -15.46 -9.17 1.03
C ILE A 21 -14.95 -8.08 0.09
N LEU A 22 -15.02 -8.36 -1.21
CA LEU A 22 -14.99 -7.34 -2.25
C LEU A 22 -16.32 -6.59 -2.13
N LEU A 23 -16.35 -5.56 -1.29
CA LEU A 23 -17.45 -4.59 -1.28
C LEU A 23 -17.57 -4.08 -2.72
N GLY A 24 -18.74 -4.31 -3.31
CA GLY A 24 -18.99 -4.22 -4.74
C GLY A 24 -18.45 -2.95 -5.40
N LEU A 25 -17.33 -3.10 -6.10
CA LEU A 25 -16.88 -2.17 -7.12
C LEU A 25 -17.54 -2.60 -8.44
N THR A 26 -18.61 -1.92 -8.82
CA THR A 26 -19.15 -2.02 -10.17
C THR A 26 -18.14 -1.38 -11.13
N ALA A 27 -17.31 -2.19 -11.78
CA ALA A 27 -16.38 -1.72 -12.78
C ALA A 27 -17.13 -1.28 -14.04
N CYS A 28 -17.25 0.03 -14.27
CA CYS A 28 -17.62 0.56 -15.58
C CYS A 28 -16.42 0.46 -16.52
N SER A 29 -16.42 -0.55 -17.38
CA SER A 29 -15.44 -0.71 -18.46
C SER A 29 -15.83 0.13 -19.67
N GLY A 30 -15.05 1.16 -19.96
CA GLY A 30 -15.15 1.96 -21.18
C GLY A 30 -13.77 2.11 -21.80
N PHE A 31 -13.55 1.46 -22.95
CA PHE A 31 -12.39 1.71 -23.80
C PHE A 31 -12.67 2.94 -24.66
N SER A 32 -11.79 3.95 -24.63
CA SER A 32 -11.67 4.93 -25.70
C SER A 32 -10.27 5.55 -25.67
N LEU A 33 -9.55 5.40 -26.78
CA LEU A 33 -8.23 5.96 -27.03
C LEU A 33 -8.39 7.33 -27.68
N VAL A 34 -7.94 8.41 -27.03
CA VAL A 34 -7.52 9.63 -27.74
C VAL A 34 -6.39 10.34 -26.95
N PRO A 35 -5.28 10.76 -27.60
CA PRO A 35 -4.18 11.48 -26.96
C PRO A 35 -4.31 13.00 -27.13
N ARG A 36 -3.75 13.79 -26.18
CA ARG A 36 -2.95 15.01 -26.44
C ARG A 36 -2.46 15.73 -25.16
N SER A 37 -1.12 15.79 -25.05
CA SER A 37 -0.22 16.87 -24.60
C SER A 37 -0.76 18.02 -23.71
N CYS A 38 -0.21 18.12 -22.48
CA CYS A 38 -0.29 19.29 -21.60
C CYS A 38 1.04 20.12 -21.66
N PRO A 39 1.01 21.46 -21.55
CA PRO A 39 2.20 22.32 -21.66
C PRO A 39 3.00 22.43 -20.34
N PRO A 40 4.27 22.91 -20.38
CA PRO A 40 5.17 22.87 -19.22
C PRO A 40 4.88 23.97 -18.19
N CYS A 41 4.77 23.57 -16.91
CA CYS A 41 4.66 24.48 -15.77
C CYS A 41 6.06 24.89 -15.29
N HIS A 42 6.32 26.21 -15.16
CA HIS A 42 7.52 26.74 -14.50
C HIS A 42 7.35 26.72 -12.96
N PHE A 43 8.35 26.21 -12.24
CA PHE A 43 8.48 26.42 -10.79
C PHE A 43 9.70 27.29 -10.48
N PRO A 44 9.55 28.38 -9.70
CA PRO A 44 10.68 29.15 -9.21
C PRO A 44 11.22 28.58 -7.89
N GLY A 45 12.56 28.59 -7.77
CA GLY A 45 13.27 28.94 -6.53
C GLY A 45 13.24 27.94 -5.36
N THR A 46 14.36 27.25 -5.18
CA THR A 46 14.74 26.49 -3.98
C THR A 46 14.68 27.35 -2.71
N SER A 47 13.85 26.97 -1.74
CA SER A 47 14.06 27.30 -0.33
C SER A 47 14.20 26.00 0.46
N SER A 48 15.41 25.75 0.94
CA SER A 48 15.76 24.66 1.84
C SER A 48 15.06 24.83 3.19
N SER A 49 14.10 23.95 3.52
CA SER A 49 13.62 23.79 4.89
C SER A 49 13.39 22.31 5.21
N LEU A 50 14.31 21.75 6.00
CA LEU A 50 14.08 20.72 7.03
C LEU A 50 13.15 19.56 6.65
N TRP A 51 13.61 18.66 5.78
CA TRP A 51 13.09 17.29 5.78
C TRP A 51 13.79 16.52 6.90
N SER A 52 13.04 16.05 7.91
CA SER A 52 13.59 15.10 8.88
C SER A 52 13.68 13.75 8.19
N SER A 53 14.89 13.38 7.75
CA SER A 53 15.17 12.14 7.00
C SER A 53 15.26 10.89 7.87
N ASP A 54 15.14 11.03 9.20
CA ASP A 54 15.33 9.94 10.15
C ASP A 54 13.99 9.24 10.49
N ASN A 55 13.90 7.96 10.13
CA ASN A 55 12.74 7.10 10.41
C ASN A 55 12.37 6.99 11.91
N ASN A 56 13.27 7.33 12.83
CA ASN A 56 13.03 7.17 14.26
C ASN A 56 11.87 8.01 14.78
N ASN A 57 11.62 9.17 14.18
CA ASN A 57 10.61 10.14 14.62
C ASN A 57 9.61 10.49 13.49
N TYR A 58 9.50 9.66 12.46
CA TYR A 58 8.55 9.91 11.37
C TYR A 58 7.13 10.05 11.92
N GLY A 59 6.48 11.16 11.60
CA GLY A 59 5.10 11.43 12.00
C GLY A 59 4.91 11.81 13.48
N GLU A 60 5.98 11.93 14.28
CA GLU A 60 5.87 12.49 15.63
C GLU A 60 5.34 13.93 15.52
N ASP A 61 4.24 14.21 16.23
CA ASP A 61 3.51 15.50 16.23
C ASP A 61 2.88 15.94 14.89
N MET A 62 2.85 15.08 13.87
CA MET A 62 2.21 15.39 12.59
C MET A 62 0.77 14.86 12.56
N ASP A 63 -0.18 15.74 12.21
CA ASP A 63 -1.53 15.31 11.89
C ASP A 63 -1.62 14.70 10.47
N GLN A 64 -2.80 14.15 10.13
CA GLN A 64 -3.02 13.57 8.81
C GLN A 64 -2.87 14.60 7.68
N GLN A 65 -3.21 15.87 7.90
CA GLN A 65 -3.11 16.90 6.88
C GLN A 65 -1.65 17.26 6.58
N ALA A 66 -0.83 17.37 7.62
CA ALA A 66 0.60 17.62 7.49
C ALA A 66 1.27 16.50 6.69
N MET A 67 0.99 15.23 7.01
CA MET A 67 1.50 14.09 6.25
C MET A 67 1.06 14.10 4.78
N MET A 68 -0.15 14.56 4.48
CA MET A 68 -0.64 14.64 3.10
C MET A 68 0.13 15.63 2.24
N GLU A 69 0.61 16.72 2.83
CA GLU A 69 1.40 17.73 2.12
C GLU A 69 2.89 17.37 2.08
N SER A 70 3.43 16.75 3.13
CA SER A 70 4.88 16.49 3.25
C SER A 70 5.34 15.17 2.63
N ASP A 71 4.50 14.12 2.66
CA ASP A 71 4.87 12.80 2.14
C ASP A 71 4.98 12.86 0.61
N MET A 72 6.14 12.51 0.07
CA MET A 72 6.38 12.43 -1.37
C MET A 72 6.36 10.96 -1.80
N LEU A 73 5.34 10.57 -2.56
CA LEU A 73 5.13 9.19 -3.01
C LEU A 73 5.90 8.90 -4.29
N VAL A 74 6.34 7.66 -4.47
CA VAL A 74 7.02 7.19 -5.68
C VAL A 74 6.02 6.98 -6.82
N THR A 75 6.10 7.79 -7.86
CA THR A 75 5.21 7.73 -9.04
C THR A 75 5.78 6.81 -10.12
N VAL A 76 4.89 6.05 -10.76
CA VAL A 76 5.27 5.01 -11.73
C VAL A 76 4.33 4.96 -12.92
N ASP A 77 4.80 4.34 -14.00
CA ASP A 77 3.96 3.94 -15.13
C ASP A 77 3.26 2.60 -14.87
N GLU A 78 2.44 2.15 -15.82
CA GLU A 78 1.68 0.89 -15.74
C GLU A 78 2.56 -0.37 -15.70
N ASN A 79 3.84 -0.25 -16.04
CA ASN A 79 4.83 -1.33 -15.95
C ASN A 79 5.64 -1.28 -14.65
N ASP A 80 5.24 -0.42 -13.71
CA ASP A 80 5.93 -0.15 -12.46
C ASP A 80 7.35 0.40 -12.65
N LEU A 81 7.60 1.12 -13.74
CA LEU A 81 8.84 1.85 -13.98
C LEU A 81 8.71 3.28 -13.47
N LEU A 82 9.79 3.83 -12.91
CA LEU A 82 9.80 5.21 -12.43
C LEU A 82 9.53 6.20 -13.58
N VAL A 83 8.64 7.16 -13.36
CA VAL A 83 8.35 8.21 -14.35
C VAL A 83 9.51 9.20 -14.35
N SER A 84 10.24 9.30 -15.47
CA SER A 84 11.48 10.09 -15.55
C SER A 84 11.30 11.60 -15.39
N THR A 85 10.11 12.14 -15.68
CA THR A 85 9.81 13.57 -15.59
C THR A 85 9.36 14.00 -14.20
N GLU A 86 8.70 13.12 -13.46
CA GLU A 86 8.16 13.38 -12.13
C GLU A 86 8.25 12.06 -11.34
N ILE A 87 9.39 11.83 -10.68
CA ILE A 87 9.67 10.58 -9.94
C ILE A 87 8.87 10.53 -8.61
N SER A 88 8.32 11.66 -8.17
CA SER A 88 7.47 11.72 -6.99
C SER A 88 6.38 12.77 -7.07
N ALA A 89 5.29 12.55 -6.35
CA ALA A 89 4.20 13.50 -6.15
C ALA A 89 3.83 13.57 -4.66
N SER A 90 3.31 14.70 -4.17
CA SER A 90 2.81 14.75 -2.80
C SER A 90 1.67 13.77 -2.62
N LYS A 91 1.55 13.19 -1.42
CA LYS A 91 0.50 12.23 -1.11
C LYS A 91 -0.89 12.79 -1.39
N LYS A 92 -1.12 14.05 -1.04
CA LYS A 92 -2.33 14.78 -1.39
C LYS A 92 -2.62 14.73 -2.88
N LEU A 93 -1.65 15.13 -3.70
CA LEU A 93 -1.84 15.18 -5.14
C LEU A 93 -2.11 13.78 -5.72
N ALA A 94 -1.38 12.77 -5.24
CA ALA A 94 -1.51 11.40 -5.73
C ALA A 94 -2.91 10.80 -5.47
N HIS A 95 -3.51 11.14 -4.33
CA HIS A 95 -4.83 10.64 -3.92
C HIS A 95 -5.99 11.56 -4.33
N THR A 96 -5.72 12.73 -4.92
CA THR A 96 -6.78 13.65 -5.38
C THR A 96 -7.32 13.20 -6.73
N PHE A 97 -8.64 13.02 -6.81
CA PHE A 97 -9.33 12.67 -8.05
C PHE A 97 -10.01 13.93 -8.61
N THR A 98 -9.80 14.19 -9.89
CA THR A 98 -10.37 15.36 -10.60
C THR A 98 -11.11 14.91 -11.85
N THR A 99 -11.87 15.80 -12.47
CA THR A 99 -12.53 15.51 -13.75
C THR A 99 -11.52 15.16 -14.86
N ASP A 100 -10.38 15.84 -14.87
CA ASP A 100 -9.31 15.60 -15.85
C ASP A 100 -8.47 14.37 -15.50
N GLN A 101 -8.45 13.97 -14.22
CA GLN A 101 -7.71 12.81 -13.71
C GLN A 101 -8.60 11.95 -12.80
N PRO A 102 -9.56 11.20 -13.38
CA PRO A 102 -10.60 10.49 -12.61
C PRO A 102 -10.08 9.25 -11.87
N ARG A 103 -8.81 8.90 -12.03
CA ARG A 103 -8.13 7.81 -11.33
C ARG A 103 -6.96 8.30 -10.48
N GLY A 104 -6.73 9.61 -10.33
CA GLY A 104 -5.54 10.10 -9.63
C GLY A 104 -4.21 9.69 -10.31
N ILE A 105 -3.10 9.98 -9.64
CA ILE A 105 -1.74 9.67 -10.14
C ILE A 105 -1.39 8.24 -9.74
N LEU A 106 -0.86 7.45 -10.69
CA LEU A 106 -0.36 6.11 -10.39
C LEU A 106 0.93 6.20 -9.57
N HIS A 107 0.95 5.53 -8.43
CA HIS A 107 2.08 5.50 -7.51
C HIS A 107 2.27 4.12 -6.88
N ARG A 108 3.43 3.87 -6.27
CA ARG A 108 3.67 2.60 -5.56
C ARG A 108 3.03 2.61 -4.20
N ALA A 109 2.54 1.44 -3.81
CA ALA A 109 2.06 1.15 -2.48
C ALA A 109 2.51 -0.24 -2.02
N PHE A 110 2.22 -0.55 -0.77
CA PHE A 110 2.32 -1.89 -0.25
C PHE A 110 1.14 -2.24 0.64
N SER A 111 0.83 -3.53 0.66
CA SER A 111 -0.15 -4.18 1.53
C SER A 111 0.56 -5.27 2.31
N PHE A 112 0.60 -5.10 3.63
CA PHE A 112 1.28 -6.00 4.55
C PHE A 112 0.26 -6.89 5.29
N PHE A 113 0.58 -8.18 5.36
CA PHE A 113 -0.22 -9.20 6.02
C PHE A 113 0.64 -9.89 7.09
N LEU A 114 0.34 -9.60 8.35
CA LEU A 114 1.01 -10.20 9.51
C LEU A 114 0.14 -11.31 10.10
N PHE A 115 0.74 -12.49 10.27
CA PHE A 115 0.08 -13.65 10.86
C PHE A 115 0.70 -13.99 12.21
N ASP A 116 -0.12 -14.44 13.16
CA ASP A 116 0.37 -15.06 14.38
C ASP A 116 0.73 -16.54 14.15
N GLN A 117 1.14 -17.22 15.22
CA GLN A 117 1.55 -18.63 15.17
C GLN A 117 0.38 -19.60 14.93
N ASP A 118 -0.87 -19.15 15.14
CA ASP A 118 -2.09 -19.92 14.85
C ASP A 118 -2.58 -19.70 13.41
N ASN A 119 -1.80 -19.00 12.58
CA ASN A 119 -2.18 -18.53 11.24
C ASN A 119 -3.39 -17.57 11.25
N LYS A 120 -3.62 -16.85 12.35
CA LYS A 120 -4.60 -15.76 12.39
C LYS A 120 -3.95 -14.48 11.89
N MET A 121 -4.65 -13.77 11.02
CA MET A 121 -4.18 -12.53 10.45
C MET A 121 -4.56 -11.34 11.32
N LEU A 122 -3.63 -10.41 11.54
CA LEU A 122 -3.91 -9.14 12.18
C LEU A 122 -4.68 -8.23 11.21
N LEU A 123 -5.94 -7.98 11.51
CA LEU A 123 -6.78 -6.98 10.84
C LEU A 123 -6.72 -5.66 11.60
N THR A 124 -6.80 -4.55 10.86
CA THR A 124 -6.86 -3.22 11.45
C THR A 124 -8.11 -2.48 10.99
N GLN A 125 -8.67 -1.66 11.88
CA GLN A 125 -9.70 -0.69 11.51
C GLN A 125 -9.04 0.66 11.32
N ARG A 126 -9.25 1.29 10.16
CA ARG A 126 -8.68 2.60 9.85
C ARG A 126 -9.21 3.66 10.83
N ALA A 127 -8.32 4.51 11.33
CA ALA A 127 -8.71 5.64 12.17
C ALA A 127 -9.70 6.55 11.42
N LEU A 128 -10.67 7.10 12.15
CA LEU A 128 -11.68 8.01 11.58
C LEU A 128 -11.09 9.32 11.04
N SER A 129 -9.87 9.67 11.47
CA SER A 129 -9.14 10.84 10.99
C SER A 129 -8.47 10.64 9.62
N LYS A 130 -8.46 9.43 9.06
CA LYS A 130 -7.91 9.17 7.73
C LYS A 130 -8.78 9.86 6.66
N ILE A 131 -8.12 10.43 5.65
CA ILE A 131 -8.82 11.10 4.54
C ILE A 131 -9.49 10.08 3.62
N THR A 132 -8.78 9.04 3.22
CA THR A 132 -9.35 7.94 2.43
C THR A 132 -9.88 6.83 3.34
N PHE A 133 -11.07 6.33 3.08
CA PHE A 133 -11.71 5.17 3.71
C PHE A 133 -11.66 5.15 5.26
N PRO A 134 -12.02 6.24 5.97
CA PRO A 134 -12.09 6.25 7.43
C PRO A 134 -13.00 5.14 7.98
N GLY A 135 -12.56 4.44 9.04
CA GLY A 135 -13.37 3.43 9.74
C GLY A 135 -13.49 2.07 9.03
N VAL A 136 -12.96 1.92 7.82
CA VAL A 136 -12.97 0.65 7.07
C VAL A 136 -11.99 -0.35 7.70
N TRP A 137 -12.42 -1.61 7.82
CA TRP A 137 -11.56 -2.72 8.20
C TRP A 137 -10.72 -3.17 7.01
N THR A 138 -9.41 -3.32 7.21
CA THR A 138 -8.45 -3.73 6.18
C THR A 138 -7.45 -4.75 6.76
N ASN A 139 -6.46 -5.14 5.96
CA ASN A 139 -5.32 -5.96 6.35
C ASN A 139 -4.48 -5.31 7.47
N THR A 140 -3.27 -5.84 7.71
CA THR A 140 -2.44 -5.39 8.83
C THR A 140 -1.98 -3.94 8.65
N CYS A 141 -1.45 -3.59 7.49
CA CYS A 141 -0.95 -2.24 7.23
C CYS A 141 -0.84 -1.98 5.72
N CYS A 142 -1.37 -0.85 5.27
CA CYS A 142 -1.21 -0.34 3.90
C CYS A 142 -0.59 1.04 3.95
N SER A 143 0.39 1.31 3.09
CA SER A 143 0.99 2.64 2.92
C SER A 143 1.88 2.65 1.68
N HIS A 144 2.65 3.72 1.54
CA HIS A 144 3.50 3.99 0.40
C HIS A 144 4.98 4.01 0.81
N PRO A 145 5.90 3.54 -0.06
CA PRO A 145 7.29 3.96 -0.01
C PRO A 145 7.39 5.46 -0.31
N LEU A 146 8.25 6.15 0.45
CA LEU A 146 8.42 7.60 0.34
C LEU A 146 9.79 7.95 -0.27
N TYR A 147 9.80 8.99 -1.08
CA TYR A 147 11.04 9.56 -1.62
C TYR A 147 11.79 10.35 -0.53
N GLY A 148 13.12 10.24 -0.50
CA GLY A 148 13.97 11.02 0.42
C GLY A 148 14.12 10.48 1.84
N MET A 149 13.61 9.27 2.11
CA MET A 149 13.76 8.61 3.41
C MET A 149 15.16 8.02 3.62
N THR A 150 15.59 7.92 4.87
CA THR A 150 16.74 7.13 5.29
C THR A 150 16.33 6.12 6.37
N PRO A 151 16.51 4.80 6.15
CA PRO A 151 17.00 4.14 4.93
C PRO A 151 16.14 4.41 3.68
N ASN A 152 16.75 4.30 2.49
CA ASN A 152 16.06 4.55 1.21
C ASN A 152 14.87 3.60 1.03
N GLU A 153 13.72 4.14 0.64
CA GLU A 153 12.49 3.38 0.37
C GLU A 153 12.18 3.22 -1.12
N VAL A 154 12.98 3.83 -2.00
CA VAL A 154 12.76 3.79 -3.46
C VAL A 154 13.55 2.65 -4.08
N ASP A 155 12.85 1.61 -4.51
CA ASP A 155 13.42 0.52 -5.30
C ASP A 155 13.47 0.87 -6.80
N VAL A 156 14.47 0.38 -7.52
CA VAL A 156 14.54 0.49 -9.00
C VAL A 156 14.13 -0.84 -9.60
N THR A 157 13.11 -0.82 -10.44
CA THR A 157 12.60 -2.00 -11.16
C THR A 157 13.24 -2.10 -12.54
N PRO A 158 13.55 -3.31 -13.04
CA PRO A 158 13.36 -4.62 -12.40
C PRO A 158 14.47 -5.01 -11.41
N ASP A 159 15.51 -4.20 -11.24
CA ASP A 159 16.76 -4.55 -10.54
C ASP A 159 16.58 -4.98 -9.08
N ALA A 160 15.57 -4.46 -8.40
CA ALA A 160 15.27 -4.80 -7.01
C ALA A 160 14.58 -6.16 -6.82
N TYR A 161 14.10 -6.81 -7.90
CA TYR A 161 13.44 -8.11 -7.80
C TYR A 161 14.45 -9.21 -7.43
N PRO A 162 14.09 -10.16 -6.53
CA PRO A 162 12.81 -10.30 -5.84
C PRO A 162 12.75 -9.67 -4.45
N ASP A 163 13.79 -8.95 -4.03
CA ASP A 163 13.97 -8.57 -2.61
C ASP A 163 13.24 -7.28 -2.22
N PHE A 164 13.26 -6.25 -3.08
CA PHE A 164 12.59 -4.96 -2.87
C PHE A 164 12.86 -4.35 -1.47
N PRO A 165 14.13 -4.09 -1.12
CA PRO A 165 14.52 -3.63 0.20
C PRO A 165 13.90 -2.26 0.55
N GLY A 166 13.68 -1.39 -0.42
CA GLY A 166 13.09 -0.07 -0.20
C GLY A 166 11.66 -0.15 0.31
N ILE A 167 10.82 -0.94 -0.34
CA ILE A 167 9.43 -1.10 0.10
C ILE A 167 9.36 -1.85 1.44
N LYS A 168 10.30 -2.76 1.73
CA LYS A 168 10.44 -3.38 3.07
C LYS A 168 10.76 -2.34 4.16
N HIS A 169 11.65 -1.38 3.89
CA HIS A 169 11.89 -0.27 4.82
C HIS A 169 10.61 0.54 5.09
N ALA A 170 9.84 0.83 4.04
CA ALA A 170 8.56 1.54 4.16
C ALA A 170 7.55 0.77 5.01
N ALA A 171 7.44 -0.54 4.80
CA ALA A 171 6.58 -1.42 5.59
C ALA A 171 6.98 -1.40 7.08
N ILE A 172 8.27 -1.53 7.39
CA ILE A 172 8.77 -1.50 8.77
C ILE A 172 8.50 -0.14 9.43
N ARG A 173 8.80 0.97 8.75
CA ARG A 173 8.49 2.32 9.23
C ARG A 173 7.01 2.43 9.58
N LYS A 174 6.14 1.96 8.68
CA LYS A 174 4.70 2.13 8.85
C LYS A 174 4.11 1.22 9.92
N LEU A 175 4.60 -0.01 10.05
CA LEU A 175 4.24 -0.92 11.13
C LEU A 175 4.59 -0.33 12.51
N LYS A 176 5.76 0.30 12.63
CA LYS A 176 6.12 1.04 13.86
C LYS A 176 5.19 2.23 14.10
N HIS A 177 4.99 3.06 13.09
CA HIS A 177 4.17 4.28 13.20
C HIS A 177 2.70 4.00 13.51
N GLU A 178 2.08 2.98 12.89
CA GLU A 178 0.65 2.72 13.06
C GLU A 178 0.33 1.73 14.17
N LEU A 179 1.21 0.75 14.43
CA LEU A 179 0.95 -0.37 15.34
C LEU A 179 1.97 -0.51 16.47
N GLY A 180 3.03 0.31 16.49
CA GLY A 180 4.11 0.19 17.47
C GLY A 180 4.97 -1.06 17.30
N ILE A 181 4.93 -1.71 16.13
CA ILE A 181 5.70 -2.93 15.85
C ILE A 181 7.12 -2.53 15.44
N GLU A 182 8.08 -2.79 16.33
CA GLU A 182 9.50 -2.51 16.10
C GLU A 182 10.11 -3.44 15.04
N ALA A 183 11.11 -2.91 14.31
CA ALA A 183 11.79 -3.61 13.21
C ALA A 183 12.35 -5.00 13.60
N GLN A 184 12.77 -5.17 14.85
CA GLN A 184 13.27 -6.45 15.36
C GLN A 184 12.25 -7.59 15.30
N TYR A 185 10.95 -7.28 15.27
CA TYR A 185 9.88 -8.27 15.19
C TYR A 185 9.52 -8.64 13.75
N VAL A 186 9.92 -7.83 12.77
CA VAL A 186 9.65 -8.03 11.34
C VAL A 186 10.92 -7.78 10.52
N PRO A 187 12.01 -8.53 10.76
CA PRO A 187 13.25 -8.33 10.03
C PRO A 187 13.07 -8.66 8.54
N HIS A 188 13.89 -8.04 7.68
CA HIS A 188 13.78 -8.12 6.22
C HIS A 188 13.74 -9.55 5.66
N ASP A 189 14.46 -10.49 6.27
CA ASP A 189 14.53 -11.90 5.87
C ASP A 189 13.26 -12.69 6.20
N LYS A 190 12.37 -12.12 7.02
CA LYS A 190 11.04 -12.65 7.36
C LYS A 190 9.91 -11.96 6.63
N ILE A 191 10.21 -10.95 5.81
CA ILE A 191 9.23 -10.29 4.95
C ILE A 191 9.28 -10.93 3.57
N THR A 192 8.22 -11.66 3.24
CA THR A 192 8.08 -12.40 1.98
C THR A 192 7.27 -11.60 0.98
N PHE A 193 7.87 -11.26 -0.15
CA PHE A 193 7.16 -10.71 -1.30
C PHE A 193 6.37 -11.83 -2.02
N LEU A 194 5.08 -11.60 -2.29
CA LEU A 194 4.24 -12.54 -3.04
C LEU A 194 4.08 -12.11 -4.49
N SER A 195 3.55 -10.91 -4.71
CA SER A 195 3.23 -10.39 -6.04
C SER A 195 2.92 -8.89 -5.97
N ARG A 196 2.55 -8.30 -7.11
CA ARG A 196 2.01 -6.95 -7.21
C ARG A 196 0.68 -6.97 -7.94
N PHE A 197 -0.22 -6.06 -7.61
CA PHE A 197 -1.38 -5.78 -8.46
C PHE A 197 -1.54 -4.28 -8.70
N HIS A 198 -2.03 -3.95 -9.89
CA HIS A 198 -2.41 -2.59 -10.25
C HIS A 198 -3.91 -2.45 -10.05
N TYR A 199 -4.33 -1.48 -9.24
CA TYR A 199 -5.74 -1.17 -9.04
C TYR A 199 -5.98 0.33 -8.89
N TRP A 200 -7.24 0.73 -8.99
CA TRP A 200 -7.69 2.03 -8.53
C TRP A 200 -9.06 1.91 -7.87
N ALA A 201 -9.32 2.76 -6.89
CA ALA A 201 -10.58 2.80 -6.16
C ALA A 201 -10.88 4.23 -5.71
N SER A 202 -12.05 4.76 -6.08
CA SER A 202 -12.53 6.02 -5.51
C SER A 202 -13.23 5.78 -4.18
N ASP A 203 -13.09 6.71 -3.24
CA ASP A 203 -13.73 6.64 -1.93
C ASP A 203 -15.21 7.07 -1.99
N THR A 204 -16.00 6.20 -2.61
CA THR A 204 -17.45 6.37 -2.72
C THR A 204 -18.18 6.09 -1.42
N VAL A 205 -17.55 5.39 -0.48
CA VAL A 205 -18.12 5.08 0.84
C VAL A 205 -18.21 6.35 1.68
N THR A 206 -17.17 7.18 1.65
CA THR A 206 -17.10 8.41 2.45
C THR A 206 -17.69 9.60 1.72
N TYR A 207 -17.45 9.73 0.41
CA TYR A 207 -17.78 10.94 -0.35
C TYR A 207 -18.94 10.77 -1.33
N GLY A 208 -19.58 9.60 -1.35
CA GLY A 208 -20.67 9.29 -2.28
C GLY A 208 -20.19 8.96 -3.69
N THR A 209 -21.14 8.61 -4.57
CA THR A 209 -20.84 8.13 -5.92
C THR A 209 -20.65 9.24 -6.95
N GLU A 210 -21.00 10.47 -6.62
CA GLU A 210 -20.94 11.61 -7.53
C GLU A 210 -19.62 12.38 -7.33
N ASN A 211 -18.65 12.15 -8.21
CA ASN A 211 -17.33 12.80 -8.22
C ASN A 211 -16.60 12.80 -6.86
N PRO A 212 -16.35 11.62 -6.26
CA PRO A 212 -15.56 11.52 -5.04
C PRO A 212 -14.17 12.16 -5.24
N PRO A 213 -13.75 13.10 -4.38
CA PRO A 213 -12.52 13.87 -4.57
C PRO A 213 -11.26 13.09 -4.17
N TRP A 214 -11.41 11.91 -3.56
CA TRP A 214 -10.31 11.11 -3.06
C TRP A 214 -10.41 9.65 -3.51
N GLY A 215 -9.25 9.01 -3.67
CA GLY A 215 -9.14 7.59 -3.99
C GLY A 215 -7.70 7.09 -4.00
N GLU A 216 -7.55 5.83 -4.38
CA GLU A 216 -6.27 5.13 -4.57
C GLU A 216 -6.07 4.79 -6.04
N HIS A 217 -4.82 4.83 -6.51
CA HIS A 217 -4.41 4.29 -7.82
C HIS A 217 -2.96 3.84 -7.73
N GLU A 218 -2.79 2.54 -7.56
CA GLU A 218 -1.57 2.00 -7.00
C GLU A 218 -1.08 0.79 -7.78
N VAL A 219 0.25 0.69 -7.89
CA VAL A 219 0.93 -0.61 -8.01
C VAL A 219 1.22 -1.08 -6.59
N ASP A 220 0.41 -2.00 -6.08
CA ASP A 220 0.44 -2.46 -4.70
C ASP A 220 1.28 -3.73 -4.54
N TYR A 221 2.32 -3.65 -3.71
CA TYR A 221 3.23 -4.74 -3.40
C TYR A 221 2.75 -5.56 -2.19
N ILE A 222 2.62 -6.86 -2.38
CA ILE A 222 1.99 -7.75 -1.40
C ILE A 222 3.06 -8.47 -0.58
N TYR A 223 3.07 -8.20 0.73
CA TYR A 223 4.03 -8.75 1.67
C TYR A 223 3.37 -9.54 2.79
N PHE A 224 4.04 -10.62 3.17
CA PHE A 224 3.65 -11.50 4.27
C PHE A 224 4.76 -11.58 5.31
N SER A 225 4.38 -11.65 6.58
CA SER A 225 5.29 -12.05 7.65
C SER A 225 4.55 -12.80 8.76
N ASN A 226 5.31 -13.59 9.50
CA ASN A 226 4.81 -14.26 10.71
C ASN A 226 5.42 -13.57 11.93
N SER A 227 4.58 -13.21 12.90
CA SER A 227 5.03 -12.67 14.18
C SER A 227 5.94 -13.67 14.89
N PRO A 228 7.08 -13.26 15.48
CA PRO A 228 7.98 -14.16 16.20
C PRO A 228 7.29 -14.87 17.37
N ARG A 229 7.73 -16.09 17.71
CA ARG A 229 7.25 -16.80 18.90
C ARG A 229 7.54 -15.99 20.17
N GLY A 230 6.50 -15.67 20.96
CA GLY A 230 6.68 -15.27 22.37
C GLY A 230 5.97 -14.02 22.88
N ARG A 231 5.02 -13.43 22.15
CA ARG A 231 4.07 -12.44 22.69
C ARG A 231 2.69 -12.62 22.09
#